data_AF-A0A3M3FJK6-F1
#
_entry.id   AF-A0A3M3FJK6-F1
#
_cell.length_a   1.000
_cell.length_b   1.000
_cell.length_c   1.000
_cell.angle_alpha   90.00
_cell.angle_beta   90.00
_cell.angle_gamma   90.00
#
_symmetry.space_group_name_H-M   'P 1'
#
loop_
_entity.id
_entity.type
_entity.pdbx_description
1 polymer ?
#
loop_
_entity_poly.entity_id
_entity_poly.type
_entity_poly.pdbx_seq_one_letter_code
_entity_poly.pdbx_strand_id
1 'polypeptide(L)'
;MALSHLRLASLLNGLARNRQALISEGPTSIVVSDLLADPTLEVIQAASEAGWMFTTVDSQGSRYDIDEVGADFEPFRVTLEKHLPPEHSAADDLFIATEAGFRSFLRRGHSAPRWRLLGLTTAFSTRARVYCGWSESLELAQSPATKAPRLLVKETATVRTVPEDVRHWLFAEGHTLERGNPFHMIWAAHALNYLSLCFANEIDTTGTQLTFKGPPKLILTISQVADDAGEVSLSEFEVVQDAAGWVFDSSREAEVKHILLSAEIARSGRADGDAGEYLRENLAAALDCAKIAYQMAVSEITKDTLKSLGDLRKAVTEETSKATDATRQATAAIATALTVGLGLIAARLTVQINPYLIAVVMGVAFGYTLMSVWSGRKFIQIQQTLREEWQPKLYRYLSVDEFNKMVGDPISEVETLFSRVSGWGLATLGIIATAIVIFAFTYVPPTGSDISAPVAPREGLK
;
A
#
# COMPACT_ATOMS: atom_id res chain seq x y z
N MET A 1 -48.04 11.83 -14.73
CA MET A 1 -47.67 11.46 -13.35
C MET A 1 -46.42 12.22 -12.90
N ALA A 2 -45.25 12.08 -13.55
CA ALA A 2 -44.02 12.77 -13.13
C ALA A 2 -44.09 14.31 -13.03
N LEU A 3 -44.87 14.98 -13.89
CA LEU A 3 -44.94 16.44 -13.94
C LEU A 3 -45.65 17.07 -12.72
N SER A 4 -46.70 16.42 -12.18
CA SER A 4 -47.43 16.95 -11.00
C SER A 4 -46.61 16.83 -9.72
N HIS A 5 -45.88 15.73 -9.54
CA HIS A 5 -44.90 15.59 -8.45
C HIS A 5 -43.80 16.65 -8.55
N LEU A 6 -43.25 16.90 -9.75
CA LEU A 6 -42.21 17.91 -9.95
C LEU A 6 -42.73 19.32 -9.65
N ARG A 7 -43.99 19.62 -10.00
CA ARG A 7 -44.63 20.91 -9.70
C ARG A 7 -44.72 21.14 -8.18
N LEU A 8 -45.17 20.13 -7.42
CA LEU A 8 -45.20 20.19 -5.96
C LEU A 8 -43.80 20.42 -5.38
N ALA A 9 -42.80 19.64 -5.80
CA ALA A 9 -41.43 19.81 -5.33
C ALA A 9 -40.87 21.20 -5.65
N SER A 10 -41.14 21.72 -6.85
CA SER A 10 -40.70 23.06 -7.28
C SER A 10 -41.35 24.16 -6.44
N LEU A 11 -42.64 24.03 -6.13
CA LEU A 11 -43.36 24.94 -5.23
C LEU A 11 -42.74 24.94 -3.83
N LEU A 12 -42.54 23.75 -3.25
CA LEU A 12 -41.92 23.59 -1.93
C LEU A 12 -40.51 24.21 -1.88
N ASN A 13 -39.67 23.91 -2.88
CA ASN A 13 -38.33 24.48 -2.96
C ASN A 13 -38.39 26.01 -3.13
N GLY A 14 -39.35 26.55 -3.89
CA GLY A 14 -39.58 27.98 -4.03
C GLY A 14 -39.93 28.67 -2.71
N LEU A 15 -40.88 28.10 -1.97
CA LEU A 15 -41.29 28.61 -0.65
C LEU A 15 -40.12 28.60 0.35
N ALA A 16 -39.32 27.53 0.38
CA ALA A 16 -38.14 27.45 1.24
C ALA A 16 -37.06 28.48 0.87
N ARG A 17 -36.76 28.65 -0.43
CA ARG A 17 -35.76 29.63 -0.90
C ARG A 17 -36.16 31.07 -0.59
N ASN A 18 -37.45 31.37 -0.70
CA ASN A 18 -37.99 32.69 -0.37
C ASN A 18 -38.19 32.90 1.14
N ARG A 19 -37.84 31.92 1.98
CA ARG A 19 -38.06 31.93 3.45
C ARG A 19 -39.53 32.13 3.84
N GLN A 20 -40.44 31.63 3.01
CA GLN A 20 -41.89 31.68 3.22
C GLN A 20 -42.43 30.41 3.88
N ALA A 21 -41.59 29.37 4.03
CA ALA A 21 -41.94 28.15 4.73
C ALA A 21 -40.68 27.46 5.26
N LEU A 22 -40.84 26.68 6.34
CA LEU A 22 -39.79 25.83 6.89
C LEU A 22 -40.09 24.37 6.56
N ILE A 23 -39.19 23.73 5.80
CA ILE A 23 -39.38 22.36 5.32
C ILE A 23 -38.53 21.38 6.12
N SER A 24 -39.17 20.36 6.67
CA SER A 24 -38.53 19.21 7.29
C SER A 24 -38.97 17.94 6.58
N GLU A 25 -38.02 17.22 5.99
CA GLU A 25 -38.29 16.00 5.24
C GLU A 25 -37.76 14.78 6.00
N GLY A 26 -38.65 13.80 6.19
CA GLY A 26 -38.36 12.46 6.70
C GLY A 26 -38.35 11.42 5.57
N PRO A 27 -38.13 10.13 5.86
CA PRO A 27 -38.09 9.09 4.82
C PRO A 27 -39.41 8.93 4.07
N THR A 28 -40.54 9.03 4.76
CA THR A 28 -41.89 8.77 4.22
C THR A 28 -42.80 10.00 4.16
N SER A 29 -42.41 11.11 4.79
CA SER A 29 -43.24 12.31 4.89
C SER A 29 -42.44 13.61 4.76
N ILE A 30 -43.14 14.69 4.45
CA ILE A 30 -42.62 16.06 4.39
C ILE A 30 -43.51 16.94 5.27
N VAL A 31 -42.91 17.70 6.17
CA VAL A 31 -43.61 18.67 7.01
C VAL A 31 -43.21 20.05 6.54
N VAL A 32 -44.21 20.85 6.18
CA VAL A 32 -44.06 22.25 5.76
C VAL A 32 -44.71 23.10 6.85
N SER A 33 -43.93 23.92 7.54
CA SER A 33 -44.38 24.76 8.65
C SER A 33 -44.26 26.25 8.31
N ASP A 34 -44.89 27.08 9.14
CA ASP A 34 -44.92 28.54 9.02
C ASP A 34 -45.54 29.03 7.71
N LEU A 35 -46.54 28.31 7.20
CA LEU A 35 -47.25 28.68 5.98
C LEU A 35 -48.37 29.69 6.29
N LEU A 36 -48.46 30.73 5.45
CA LEU A 36 -49.65 31.59 5.36
C LEU A 36 -50.78 30.86 4.60
N ALA A 37 -52.00 31.37 4.65
CA ALA A 37 -53.19 30.73 4.10
C ALA A 37 -53.07 30.49 2.59
N ASP A 38 -52.64 31.50 1.82
CA ASP A 38 -52.49 31.39 0.36
C ASP A 38 -51.46 30.31 -0.04
N PRO A 39 -50.21 30.32 0.45
CA PRO A 39 -49.25 29.22 0.26
C PRO A 39 -49.77 27.85 0.74
N THR A 40 -50.57 27.81 1.81
CA THR A 40 -51.15 26.56 2.33
C THR A 40 -52.09 25.95 1.30
N LEU A 41 -52.99 26.76 0.73
CA LEU A 41 -53.91 26.32 -0.33
C LEU A 41 -53.16 25.87 -1.59
N GLU A 42 -52.12 26.60 -2.01
CA GLU A 42 -51.29 26.21 -3.15
C GLU A 42 -50.60 24.85 -2.94
N VAL A 43 -50.03 24.61 -1.75
CA VAL A 43 -49.37 23.35 -1.41
C VAL A 43 -50.37 22.20 -1.38
N ILE A 44 -51.54 22.40 -0.77
CA ILE A 44 -52.59 21.38 -0.71
C ILE A 44 -53.12 21.04 -2.11
N GLN A 45 -53.36 22.05 -2.94
CA GLN A 45 -53.80 21.84 -4.32
C GLN A 45 -52.75 21.04 -5.11
N ALA A 46 -51.47 21.43 -5.03
CA ALA A 46 -50.39 20.73 -5.70
C ALA A 46 -50.20 19.30 -5.19
N ALA A 47 -50.40 19.05 -3.88
CA ALA A 47 -50.35 17.72 -3.30
C ALA A 47 -51.49 16.83 -3.80
N SER A 48 -52.72 17.37 -3.86
CA SER A 48 -53.89 16.69 -4.41
C SER A 48 -53.70 16.34 -5.90
N GLU A 49 -53.21 17.27 -6.71
CA GLU A 49 -52.87 17.04 -8.13
C GLU A 49 -51.77 15.97 -8.30
N ALA A 50 -50.84 15.88 -7.35
CA ALA A 50 -49.78 14.87 -7.32
C ALA A 50 -50.23 13.53 -6.71
N GLY A 51 -51.46 13.43 -6.16
CA GLY A 51 -51.96 12.24 -5.48
C GLY A 51 -51.26 11.93 -4.15
N TRP A 52 -50.73 12.95 -3.49
CA TRP A 52 -50.10 12.83 -2.17
C TRP A 52 -51.15 13.05 -1.08
N MET A 53 -51.15 12.19 -0.06
CA MET A 53 -52.00 12.40 1.10
C MET A 53 -51.44 13.56 1.93
N PHE A 54 -52.31 14.39 2.48
CA PHE A 54 -51.89 15.52 3.30
C PHE A 54 -52.80 15.71 4.52
N THR A 55 -52.26 16.36 5.54
CA THR A 55 -53.02 16.84 6.70
C THR A 55 -52.58 18.27 7.03
N THR A 56 -53.55 19.13 7.30
CA THR A 56 -53.33 20.54 7.61
C THR A 56 -53.69 20.80 9.07
N VAL A 57 -52.79 21.43 9.81
CA VAL A 57 -53.01 21.82 11.20
C VAL A 57 -52.57 23.25 11.45
N ASP A 58 -53.22 23.94 12.39
CA ASP A 58 -52.76 25.26 12.87
C ASP A 58 -51.67 25.14 13.94
N SER A 59 -51.24 26.30 14.47
CA SER A 59 -50.29 26.39 15.58
C SER A 59 -50.76 25.73 16.89
N GLN A 60 -52.07 25.51 17.07
CA GLN A 60 -52.68 24.85 18.23
C GLN A 60 -52.90 23.34 18.01
N GLY A 61 -52.60 22.83 16.82
CA GLY A 61 -52.79 21.43 16.45
C GLY A 61 -54.21 21.05 16.02
N SER A 62 -55.09 22.05 15.79
CA SER A 62 -56.43 21.83 15.25
C SER A 62 -56.33 21.48 13.77
N ARG A 63 -57.10 20.49 13.31
CA ARG A 63 -57.12 20.07 11.89
C ARG A 63 -58.10 20.92 11.09
N TYR A 64 -57.73 21.23 9.85
CA TYR A 64 -58.55 22.02 8.93
C TYR A 64 -58.68 21.29 7.59
N ASP A 65 -59.90 21.31 7.04
CA ASP A 65 -60.15 20.96 5.64
C ASP A 65 -59.81 22.15 4.72
N ILE A 66 -59.76 21.91 3.40
CA ILE A 66 -59.29 22.89 2.39
C ILE A 66 -60.09 24.20 2.46
N ASP A 67 -61.40 24.10 2.65
CA ASP A 67 -62.34 25.22 2.70
C ASP A 67 -62.32 26.00 4.02
N GLU A 68 -61.66 25.46 5.05
CA GLU A 68 -61.53 26.08 6.37
C GLU A 68 -60.20 26.84 6.56
N VAL A 69 -59.28 26.74 5.59
CA VAL A 69 -58.01 27.48 5.62
C VAL A 69 -58.28 28.96 5.35
N GLY A 70 -58.13 29.78 6.39
CA GLY A 70 -58.29 31.23 6.33
C GLY A 70 -57.18 31.98 7.07
N ALA A 71 -56.99 33.26 6.73
CA ALA A 71 -55.93 34.10 7.29
C ALA A 71 -55.99 34.24 8.83
N ASP A 72 -57.18 34.10 9.42
CA ASP A 72 -57.40 34.24 10.87
C ASP A 72 -56.75 33.11 11.70
N PHE A 73 -56.35 32.01 11.08
CA PHE A 73 -55.79 30.82 11.74
C PHE A 73 -54.34 30.53 11.35
N GLU A 74 -53.70 31.45 10.63
CA GLU A 74 -52.27 31.38 10.33
C GLU A 74 -51.41 31.43 11.63
N PRO A 75 -50.23 30.81 11.64
CA PRO A 75 -49.63 30.01 10.59
C PRO A 75 -50.09 28.55 10.60
N PHE A 76 -50.08 27.94 9.40
CA PHE A 76 -50.41 26.54 9.20
C PHE A 76 -49.17 25.66 9.07
N ARG A 77 -49.37 24.38 9.37
CA ARG A 77 -48.46 23.28 9.10
C ARG A 77 -49.17 22.24 8.24
N VAL A 78 -48.54 21.89 7.12
CA VAL A 78 -49.01 20.82 6.23
C VAL A 78 -48.05 19.65 6.32
N THR A 79 -48.58 18.46 6.64
CA THR A 79 -47.82 17.20 6.58
C THR A 79 -48.25 16.42 5.36
N LEU A 80 -47.31 16.17 4.46
CA LEU A 80 -47.49 15.42 3.22
C LEU A 80 -46.91 14.01 3.37
N GLU A 81 -47.66 12.99 2.96
CA GLU A 81 -47.15 11.62 2.82
C GLU A 81 -46.65 11.41 1.39
N LYS A 82 -45.41 10.91 1.28
CA LYS A 82 -44.79 10.70 -0.03
C LYS A 82 -45.49 9.57 -0.77
N HIS A 83 -45.78 9.79 -2.04
CA HIS A 83 -46.24 8.71 -2.91
C HIS A 83 -45.05 7.82 -3.32
N LEU A 84 -44.89 6.71 -2.60
CA LEU A 84 -43.79 5.75 -2.82
C LEU A 84 -44.27 4.57 -3.68
N PRO A 85 -43.45 4.06 -4.61
CA PRO A 85 -43.77 2.87 -5.39
C PRO A 85 -44.02 1.66 -4.47
N PRO A 86 -45.01 0.79 -4.74
CA PRO A 86 -45.34 -0.32 -3.84
C PRO A 86 -44.19 -1.34 -3.64
N GLU A 87 -43.26 -1.43 -4.58
CA GLU A 87 -42.12 -2.36 -4.55
C GLU A 87 -40.86 -1.77 -3.90
N HIS A 88 -40.92 -0.56 -3.31
CA HIS A 88 -39.74 0.05 -2.71
C HIS A 88 -39.28 -0.67 -1.42
N SER A 89 -37.97 -0.71 -1.22
CA SER A 89 -37.35 -1.20 0.02
C SER A 89 -36.76 -0.01 0.76
N ALA A 90 -37.26 0.29 1.97
CA ALA A 90 -36.71 1.37 2.80
C ALA A 90 -35.25 1.14 3.21
N ALA A 91 -34.77 -0.11 3.13
CA ALA A 91 -33.37 -0.45 3.36
C ALA A 91 -32.47 -0.03 2.18
N ASP A 92 -33.00 -0.12 0.96
CA ASP A 92 -32.22 0.05 -0.28
C ASP A 92 -32.42 1.42 -0.95
N ASP A 93 -33.59 2.03 -0.77
CA ASP A 93 -34.01 3.26 -1.43
C ASP A 93 -34.41 4.34 -0.41
N LEU A 94 -33.88 5.55 -0.60
CA LEU A 94 -34.35 6.76 0.06
C LEU A 94 -34.93 7.72 -0.98
N PHE A 95 -36.20 8.10 -0.81
CA PHE A 95 -36.88 9.06 -1.68
C PHE A 95 -36.81 10.46 -1.07
N ILE A 96 -36.32 11.44 -1.85
CA ILE A 96 -36.15 12.83 -1.41
C ILE A 96 -36.76 13.77 -2.45
N ALA A 97 -37.70 14.59 -2.03
CA ALA A 97 -38.45 15.47 -2.91
C ALA A 97 -37.96 16.92 -2.89
N THR A 98 -37.35 17.37 -1.78
CA THR A 98 -36.97 18.78 -1.60
C THR A 98 -35.47 18.96 -1.42
N GLU A 99 -34.98 20.16 -1.76
CA GLU A 99 -33.59 20.57 -1.53
C GLU A 99 -33.25 20.65 -0.05
N ALA A 100 -34.19 21.13 0.77
CA ALA A 100 -34.05 21.17 2.23
C ALA A 100 -33.90 19.75 2.82
N GLY A 101 -34.71 18.81 2.33
CA GLY A 101 -34.59 17.41 2.69
C GLY A 101 -33.24 16.83 2.29
N PHE A 102 -32.79 17.10 1.07
CA PHE A 102 -31.51 16.60 0.58
C PHE A 102 -30.33 17.09 1.43
N ARG A 103 -30.25 18.39 1.72
CA ARG A 103 -29.24 18.97 2.65
C ARG A 103 -29.28 18.29 4.02
N SER A 104 -30.47 18.11 4.55
CA SER A 104 -30.69 17.50 5.86
C SER A 104 -30.23 16.03 5.90
N PHE A 105 -30.50 15.25 4.86
CA PHE A 105 -30.05 13.86 4.75
C PHE A 105 -28.54 13.75 4.51
N LEU A 106 -27.94 14.64 3.71
CA LEU A 106 -26.48 14.67 3.54
C LEU A 106 -25.74 14.93 4.86
N ARG A 107 -26.31 15.77 5.74
CA ARG A 107 -25.77 16.07 7.07
C ARG A 107 -25.95 14.91 8.07
N ARG A 108 -27.17 14.36 8.14
CA ARG A 108 -27.52 13.31 9.11
C ARG A 108 -27.00 11.92 8.71
N GLY A 109 -26.81 11.70 7.41
CA GLY A 109 -26.55 10.39 6.83
C GLY A 109 -27.83 9.54 6.71
N HIS A 110 -27.75 8.50 5.87
CA HIS A 110 -28.75 7.45 5.74
C HIS A 110 -28.07 6.17 5.26
N SER A 111 -28.57 4.99 5.62
CA SER A 111 -27.97 3.70 5.24
C SER A 111 -28.23 3.31 3.77
N ALA A 112 -29.33 3.80 3.19
CA ALA A 112 -29.72 3.45 1.83
C ALA A 112 -28.61 3.76 0.80
N PRO A 113 -28.21 2.77 -0.02
CA PRO A 113 -27.24 2.94 -1.10
C PRO A 113 -27.80 3.68 -2.31
N ARG A 114 -29.13 3.77 -2.47
CA ARG A 114 -29.76 4.49 -3.59
C ARG A 114 -30.63 5.62 -3.07
N TRP A 115 -30.34 6.83 -3.53
CA TRP A 115 -31.11 8.03 -3.20
C TRP A 115 -31.82 8.52 -4.47
N ARG A 116 -33.14 8.56 -4.40
CA ARG A 116 -34.03 8.93 -5.49
C ARG A 116 -34.49 10.36 -5.28
N LEU A 117 -34.05 11.24 -6.16
CA LEU A 117 -34.26 12.68 -6.04
C LEU A 117 -35.33 13.14 -7.04
N LEU A 118 -36.35 13.83 -6.54
CA LEU A 118 -37.39 14.40 -7.40
C LEU A 118 -36.87 15.67 -8.07
N GLY A 119 -36.74 15.64 -9.40
CA GLY A 119 -36.20 16.77 -10.17
C GLY A 119 -34.69 16.71 -10.45
N LEU A 120 -34.03 15.59 -10.11
CA LEU A 120 -32.69 15.32 -10.64
C LEU A 120 -32.78 14.99 -12.14
N THR A 121 -32.05 15.75 -12.95
CA THR A 121 -32.07 15.64 -14.42
C THR A 121 -31.06 14.63 -14.93
N THR A 122 -29.91 14.56 -14.28
CA THR A 122 -28.79 13.70 -14.66
C THR A 122 -28.34 12.93 -13.43
N ALA A 123 -28.40 11.61 -13.49
CA ALA A 123 -27.98 10.76 -12.40
C ALA A 123 -26.45 10.78 -12.24
N PHE A 124 -25.98 10.63 -11.00
CA PHE A 124 -24.56 10.51 -10.70
C PHE A 124 -24.34 9.50 -9.57
N SER A 125 -23.14 8.93 -9.51
CA SER A 125 -22.78 8.00 -8.45
C SER A 125 -21.46 8.35 -7.79
N THR A 126 -21.42 8.06 -6.50
CA THR A 126 -20.20 8.06 -5.69
C THR A 126 -19.76 6.62 -5.51
N ARG A 127 -18.55 6.42 -4.97
CA ARG A 127 -18.01 5.08 -4.71
C ARG A 127 -18.83 4.26 -3.69
N ALA A 128 -19.83 4.87 -3.01
CA ALA A 128 -20.68 4.20 -2.03
C ALA A 128 -22.19 4.45 -2.20
N ARG A 129 -22.62 5.33 -3.10
CA ARG A 129 -24.05 5.70 -3.25
C ARG A 129 -24.39 6.13 -4.66
N VAL A 130 -25.59 5.80 -5.11
CA VAL A 130 -26.14 6.31 -6.37
C VAL A 130 -27.24 7.34 -6.11
N TYR A 131 -27.20 8.43 -6.86
CA TYR A 131 -28.24 9.45 -6.89
C TYR A 131 -28.91 9.42 -8.26
N CYS A 132 -30.20 9.14 -8.30
CA CYS A 132 -30.96 8.96 -9.54
C CYS A 132 -32.33 9.62 -9.48
N GLY A 133 -32.98 9.74 -10.64
CA GLY A 133 -34.33 10.31 -10.71
C GLY A 133 -35.35 9.47 -9.93
N TRP A 134 -36.47 10.09 -9.56
CA TRP A 134 -37.53 9.48 -8.72
C TRP A 134 -37.96 8.08 -9.16
N SER A 135 -38.06 7.85 -10.47
CA SER A 135 -38.51 6.58 -11.07
C SER A 135 -37.38 5.71 -11.63
N GLU A 136 -36.14 6.18 -11.57
CA GLU A 136 -34.99 5.45 -12.11
C GLU A 136 -34.50 4.40 -11.13
N SER A 137 -33.95 3.30 -11.64
CA SER A 137 -33.30 2.29 -10.81
C SER A 137 -31.91 2.05 -11.38
N LEU A 138 -30.91 2.63 -10.73
CA LEU A 138 -29.51 2.42 -11.05
C LEU A 138 -28.85 1.55 -9.99
N GLU A 139 -27.99 0.64 -10.45
CA GLU A 139 -27.20 -0.23 -9.56
C GLU A 139 -25.94 0.50 -9.08
N LEU A 140 -25.57 0.26 -7.83
CA LEU A 140 -24.34 0.78 -7.26
C LEU A 140 -23.15 -0.04 -7.76
N ALA A 141 -22.21 0.63 -8.44
CA ALA A 141 -20.93 0.02 -8.78
C ALA A 141 -20.15 -0.34 -7.50
N GLN A 142 -19.58 -1.55 -7.47
CA GLN A 142 -18.76 -1.96 -6.33
C GLN A 142 -17.43 -1.23 -6.34
N SER A 143 -17.13 -0.51 -5.27
CA SER A 143 -15.82 0.10 -5.04
C SER A 143 -15.08 -0.63 -3.91
N PRO A 144 -13.76 -0.84 -4.03
CA PRO A 144 -12.95 -1.34 -2.92
C PRO A 144 -13.07 -0.42 -1.69
N ALA A 145 -12.89 -1.00 -0.51
CA ALA A 145 -12.89 -0.25 0.74
C ALA A 145 -11.64 0.65 0.84
N THR A 146 -11.85 1.91 1.24
CA THR A 146 -10.78 2.87 1.48
C THR A 146 -10.36 2.88 2.95
N LYS A 147 -9.18 3.42 3.27
CA LYS A 147 -8.80 3.67 4.67
C LYS A 147 -9.71 4.76 5.24
N ALA A 148 -10.24 4.54 6.45
CA ALA A 148 -11.12 5.51 7.10
C ALA A 148 -10.35 6.81 7.41
N PRO A 149 -10.82 8.00 6.96
CA PRO A 149 -10.14 9.26 7.24
C PRO A 149 -9.94 9.54 8.73
N ARG A 150 -10.86 9.09 9.58
CA ARG A 150 -10.77 9.17 11.06
C ARG A 150 -9.57 8.46 11.67
N LEU A 151 -8.89 7.58 10.93
CA LEU A 151 -7.63 6.96 11.38
C LEU A 151 -6.41 7.82 11.05
N LEU A 152 -6.54 8.78 10.14
CA LEU A 152 -5.47 9.67 9.68
C LEU A 152 -5.59 11.07 10.32
N VAL A 153 -6.82 11.52 10.57
CA VAL A 153 -7.13 12.82 11.19
C VAL A 153 -7.44 12.64 12.66
N LYS A 154 -6.72 13.37 13.51
CA LYS A 154 -6.97 13.40 14.96
C LYS A 154 -8.06 14.41 15.30
N GLU A 155 -9.24 13.92 15.64
CA GLU A 155 -10.35 14.74 16.14
C GLU A 155 -10.39 14.72 17.68
N THR A 156 -10.47 15.91 18.29
CA THR A 156 -10.62 16.03 19.76
C THR A 156 -12.05 16.45 20.16
N ALA A 157 -12.91 16.78 19.18
CA ALA A 157 -14.30 17.17 19.40
C ALA A 157 -15.19 16.01 19.90
N THR A 158 -16.21 16.35 20.68
CA THR A 158 -17.22 15.37 21.17
C THR A 158 -18.12 14.88 20.04
N VAL A 159 -18.39 15.72 19.05
CA VAL A 159 -19.09 15.37 17.81
C VAL A 159 -18.06 15.26 16.69
N ARG A 160 -17.92 14.06 16.11
CA ARG A 160 -17.00 13.82 15.01
C ARG A 160 -17.54 14.41 13.71
N THR A 161 -16.72 15.21 13.05
CA THR A 161 -17.05 15.94 11.80
C THR A 161 -16.38 15.31 10.59
N VAL A 162 -15.23 14.66 10.77
CA VAL A 162 -14.55 13.91 9.71
C VAL A 162 -15.40 12.71 9.32
N PRO A 163 -15.62 12.45 8.03
CA PRO A 163 -16.40 11.30 7.58
C PRO A 163 -15.69 9.99 7.95
N GLU A 164 -16.48 8.99 8.32
CA GLU A 164 -15.98 7.64 8.57
C GLU A 164 -15.55 6.93 7.28
N ASP A 165 -16.30 7.18 6.20
CA ASP A 165 -16.05 6.62 4.87
C ASP A 165 -16.14 7.72 3.81
N VAL A 166 -14.99 8.00 3.19
CA VAL A 166 -14.83 9.02 2.15
C VAL A 166 -15.55 8.66 0.84
N ARG A 167 -15.87 7.38 0.62
CA ARG A 167 -16.50 6.89 -0.62
C ARG A 167 -17.88 7.50 -0.87
N HIS A 168 -18.56 7.98 0.15
CA HIS A 168 -19.84 8.71 0.03
C HIS A 168 -19.69 10.06 -0.66
N TRP A 169 -18.47 10.61 -0.67
CA TRP A 169 -18.14 11.94 -1.16
C TRP A 169 -17.20 11.91 -2.37
N LEU A 170 -16.64 10.76 -2.73
CA LEU A 170 -15.81 10.58 -3.93
C LEU A 170 -16.65 10.06 -5.11
N PHE A 171 -16.46 10.64 -6.29
CA PHE A 171 -17.10 10.11 -7.49
C PHE A 171 -16.71 8.67 -7.82
N ALA A 172 -17.67 7.95 -8.38
CA ALA A 172 -17.36 6.82 -9.25
C ALA A 172 -16.92 7.35 -10.62
N GLU A 173 -16.11 6.56 -11.32
CA GLU A 173 -15.53 6.97 -12.61
C GLU A 173 -16.60 7.36 -13.65
N GLY A 174 -16.33 8.41 -14.43
CA GLY A 174 -17.15 8.79 -15.58
C GLY A 174 -18.36 9.67 -15.29
N HIS A 175 -18.55 10.15 -14.05
CA HIS A 175 -19.64 11.07 -13.70
C HIS A 175 -19.17 12.53 -13.61
N THR A 176 -20.04 13.45 -14.02
CA THR A 176 -19.81 14.91 -13.96
C THR A 176 -21.02 15.62 -13.38
N LEU A 177 -20.80 16.77 -12.76
CA LEU A 177 -21.87 17.61 -12.25
C LEU A 177 -22.26 18.70 -13.24
N GLU A 178 -23.55 19.00 -13.26
CA GLU A 178 -24.13 20.11 -14.02
C GLU A 178 -24.40 21.31 -13.10
N ARG A 179 -23.78 22.45 -13.39
CA ARG A 179 -23.95 23.70 -12.62
C ARG A 179 -25.41 24.16 -12.54
N GLY A 180 -26.21 23.87 -13.57
CA GLY A 180 -27.63 24.24 -13.61
C GLY A 180 -28.53 23.41 -12.71
N ASN A 181 -28.05 22.29 -12.16
CA ASN A 181 -28.86 21.42 -11.30
C ASN A 181 -28.62 21.74 -9.80
N PRO A 182 -29.66 22.16 -9.05
CA PRO A 182 -29.52 22.48 -7.62
C PRO A 182 -29.02 21.31 -6.78
N PHE A 183 -29.44 20.08 -7.04
CA PHE A 183 -29.01 18.91 -6.27
C PHE A 183 -27.51 18.63 -6.46
N HIS A 184 -26.99 18.82 -7.67
CA HIS A 184 -25.55 18.71 -7.92
C HIS A 184 -24.75 19.73 -7.12
N MET A 185 -25.17 20.98 -7.12
CA MET A 185 -24.47 22.05 -6.39
C MET A 185 -24.55 21.86 -4.88
N ILE A 186 -25.71 21.43 -4.37
CA ILE A 186 -25.87 21.08 -2.96
C ILE A 186 -24.92 19.94 -2.58
N TRP A 187 -24.90 18.86 -3.35
CA TRP A 187 -24.03 17.74 -3.06
C TRP A 187 -22.54 18.14 -3.15
N ALA A 188 -22.15 18.89 -4.17
CA ALA A 188 -20.78 19.38 -4.34
C ALA A 188 -20.32 20.21 -3.14
N ALA A 189 -21.18 21.11 -2.62
CA ALA A 189 -20.86 21.90 -1.44
C ALA A 189 -20.63 21.04 -0.19
N HIS A 190 -21.47 20.03 0.03
CA HIS A 190 -21.27 19.09 1.14
C HIS A 190 -20.00 18.25 0.95
N ALA A 191 -19.78 17.71 -0.25
CA ALA A 191 -18.61 16.91 -0.56
C ALA A 191 -17.31 17.72 -0.39
N LEU A 192 -17.26 18.95 -0.91
CA LEU A 192 -16.14 19.87 -0.73
C LEU A 192 -15.80 20.05 0.74
N ASN A 193 -16.80 20.33 1.58
CA ASN A 193 -16.63 20.51 3.02
C ASN A 193 -16.09 19.24 3.69
N TYR A 194 -16.76 18.10 3.51
CA TYR A 194 -16.37 16.85 4.17
C TYR A 194 -15.01 16.33 3.70
N LEU A 195 -14.66 16.49 2.42
CA LEU A 195 -13.36 16.09 1.88
C LEU A 195 -12.24 17.00 2.37
N SER A 196 -12.48 18.31 2.48
CA SER A 196 -11.48 19.27 2.99
C SER A 196 -11.05 18.94 4.42
N LEU A 197 -11.99 18.48 5.27
CA LEU A 197 -11.68 18.03 6.63
C LEU A 197 -10.75 16.81 6.66
N CYS A 198 -10.77 15.97 5.63
CA CYS A 198 -9.95 14.76 5.55
C CYS A 198 -8.45 15.05 5.32
N PHE A 199 -8.08 16.24 4.86
CA PHE A 199 -6.69 16.59 4.56
C PHE A 199 -5.90 17.05 5.78
N ALA A 200 -6.59 17.56 6.82
CA ALA A 200 -5.95 18.03 8.03
C ALA A 200 -5.29 16.88 8.81
N ASN A 201 -4.29 17.19 9.63
CA ASN A 201 -3.74 16.20 10.57
C ASN A 201 -4.51 16.20 11.88
N GLU A 202 -4.96 17.37 12.33
CA GLU A 202 -5.72 17.53 13.58
C GLU A 202 -6.85 18.53 13.39
N ILE A 203 -7.98 18.27 14.06
CA ILE A 203 -9.11 19.18 14.17
C ILE A 203 -9.33 19.48 15.65
N ASP A 204 -9.51 20.76 15.96
CA ASP A 204 -9.75 21.24 17.32
C ASP A 204 -11.05 20.68 17.93
N THR A 205 -11.28 21.00 19.21
CA THR A 205 -12.44 20.54 19.98
C THR A 205 -13.76 21.15 19.49
N THR A 206 -13.71 22.28 18.81
CA THR A 206 -14.88 23.00 18.28
C THR A 206 -15.20 22.63 16.82
N GLY A 207 -14.31 21.91 16.13
CA GLY A 207 -14.48 21.56 14.72
C GLY A 207 -14.21 22.71 13.76
N THR A 208 -13.57 23.78 14.24
CA THR A 208 -13.41 25.06 13.54
C THR A 208 -11.98 25.32 13.09
N GLN A 209 -10.98 24.69 13.69
CA GLN A 209 -9.58 24.85 13.30
C GLN A 209 -9.01 23.56 12.75
N LEU A 210 -8.41 23.65 11.56
CA LEU A 210 -7.69 22.60 10.87
C LEU A 210 -6.19 22.84 11.03
N THR A 211 -5.50 21.86 11.61
CA THR A 211 -4.05 21.90 11.78
C THR A 211 -3.36 20.99 10.77
N PHE A 212 -2.40 21.55 10.05
CA PHE A 212 -1.53 20.83 9.12
C PHE A 212 -0.09 20.83 9.66
N LYS A 213 0.50 19.64 9.74
CA LYS A 213 1.85 19.39 10.27
C LYS A 213 2.85 19.45 9.13
N GLY A 214 3.36 20.64 8.85
CA GLY A 214 4.55 20.86 8.03
C GLY A 214 5.57 21.74 8.74
N PRO A 215 6.75 21.96 8.15
CA PRO A 215 7.64 23.07 8.50
C PRO A 215 7.41 24.26 7.53
N PRO A 216 6.73 25.35 7.94
CA PRO A 216 6.12 25.60 9.25
C PRO A 216 4.75 24.94 9.42
N LYS A 217 4.28 24.86 10.67
CA LYS A 217 2.93 24.41 10.99
C LYS A 217 1.93 25.44 10.46
N LEU A 218 0.84 24.97 9.85
CA LEU A 218 -0.24 25.81 9.34
C LEU A 218 -1.53 25.55 10.14
N ILE A 219 -2.25 26.62 10.49
CA ILE A 219 -3.55 26.55 11.15
C ILE A 219 -4.56 27.32 10.30
N LEU A 220 -5.62 26.64 9.86
CA LEU A 220 -6.71 27.24 9.08
C LEU A 220 -8.00 27.23 9.88
N THR A 221 -8.83 28.26 9.72
CA THR A 221 -10.13 28.39 10.38
C THR A 221 -11.27 28.17 9.39
N ILE A 222 -12.31 27.45 9.78
CA ILE A 222 -13.51 27.25 8.97
C ILE A 222 -14.52 28.33 9.35
N SER A 223 -14.73 29.32 8.47
CA SER A 223 -15.60 30.47 8.77
C SER A 223 -17.09 30.20 8.51
N GLN A 224 -17.44 29.18 7.71
CA GLN A 224 -18.84 28.86 7.40
C GLN A 224 -19.13 27.36 7.44
N VAL A 225 -20.09 26.97 8.27
CA VAL A 225 -20.67 25.62 8.29
C VAL A 225 -21.81 25.58 7.27
N ALA A 226 -21.57 24.98 6.11
CA ALA A 226 -22.47 24.34 5.12
C ALA A 226 -23.86 24.92 4.72
N ASP A 227 -24.53 25.76 5.52
CA ASP A 227 -25.92 26.18 5.29
C ASP A 227 -26.06 27.32 4.28
N ASP A 228 -25.04 28.15 4.14
CA ASP A 228 -24.99 29.25 3.18
C ASP A 228 -23.79 29.05 2.25
N ALA A 229 -23.74 27.86 1.63
CA ALA A 229 -22.75 27.57 0.61
C ALA A 229 -22.91 28.62 -0.51
N GLY A 230 -22.05 29.63 -0.46
CA GLY A 230 -21.81 30.52 -1.59
C GLY A 230 -21.53 29.70 -2.85
N GLU A 231 -21.57 30.36 -4.01
CA GLU A 231 -21.39 29.71 -5.30
C GLU A 231 -20.12 28.84 -5.32
N VAL A 232 -20.28 27.52 -5.17
CA VAL A 232 -19.16 26.58 -5.22
C VAL A 232 -18.66 26.56 -6.65
N SER A 233 -17.39 26.91 -6.85
CA SER A 233 -16.77 26.73 -8.16
C SER A 233 -16.55 25.25 -8.42
N LEU A 234 -17.06 24.72 -9.53
CA LEU A 234 -16.84 23.33 -9.92
C LEU A 234 -15.35 23.01 -10.10
N SER A 235 -14.53 23.98 -10.50
CA SER A 235 -13.08 23.80 -10.63
C SER A 235 -12.39 23.58 -9.27
N GLU A 236 -12.86 24.24 -8.21
CA GLU A 236 -12.34 24.05 -6.85
C GLU A 236 -12.70 22.65 -6.33
N PHE A 237 -13.93 22.26 -6.60
CA PHE A 237 -14.45 20.95 -6.25
C PHE A 237 -13.69 19.82 -6.97
N GLU A 238 -13.35 19.97 -8.25
CA GLU A 238 -12.54 19.01 -9.00
C GLU A 238 -11.15 18.81 -8.37
N VAL A 239 -10.47 19.87 -7.97
CA VAL A 239 -9.16 19.77 -7.30
C VAL A 239 -9.26 19.02 -5.98
N VAL A 240 -10.32 19.25 -5.20
CA VAL A 240 -10.57 18.51 -3.94
C VAL A 240 -10.91 17.05 -4.21
N GLN A 241 -11.70 16.75 -5.24
CA GLN A 241 -11.96 15.37 -5.69
C GLN A 241 -10.66 14.66 -6.07
N ASP A 242 -9.80 15.31 -6.85
CA ASP A 242 -8.52 14.74 -7.29
C ASP A 242 -7.57 14.49 -6.12
N ALA A 243 -7.50 15.42 -5.18
CA ALA A 243 -6.67 15.29 -3.98
C ALA A 243 -7.15 14.14 -3.09
N ALA A 244 -8.45 14.09 -2.78
CA ALA A 244 -9.03 13.03 -1.97
C ALA A 244 -9.00 11.67 -2.69
N GLY A 245 -9.27 11.65 -3.99
CA GLY A 245 -9.12 10.49 -4.85
C GLY A 245 -7.72 9.93 -4.77
N TRP A 246 -6.69 10.75 -5.00
CA TRP A 246 -5.28 10.32 -4.94
C TRP A 246 -4.88 9.75 -3.58
N VAL A 247 -5.26 10.41 -2.47
CA VAL A 247 -4.93 9.96 -1.12
C VAL A 247 -5.62 8.64 -0.79
N PHE A 248 -6.93 8.55 -1.01
CA PHE A 248 -7.74 7.43 -0.52
C PHE A 248 -7.89 6.27 -1.50
N ASP A 249 -7.36 6.38 -2.73
CA ASP A 249 -7.48 5.34 -3.76
C ASP A 249 -6.96 3.97 -3.31
N SER A 250 -5.92 3.97 -2.47
CA SER A 250 -5.29 2.76 -1.95
C SER A 250 -5.18 2.82 -0.44
N SER A 251 -5.89 1.93 0.24
CA SER A 251 -5.87 1.84 1.71
C SER A 251 -4.45 1.66 2.28
N ARG A 252 -3.59 0.94 1.55
CA ARG A 252 -2.19 0.69 1.94
C ARG A 252 -1.32 1.95 1.92
N GLU A 253 -1.56 2.83 0.95
CA GLU A 253 -0.73 4.01 0.70
C GLU A 253 -1.32 5.30 1.27
N ALA A 254 -2.60 5.26 1.68
CA ALA A 254 -3.34 6.43 2.10
C ALA A 254 -2.66 7.22 3.21
N GLU A 255 -1.99 6.55 4.15
CA GLU A 255 -1.27 7.21 5.23
C GLU A 255 -0.06 8.00 4.73
N VAL A 256 0.77 7.41 3.85
CA VAL A 256 1.92 8.10 3.28
C VAL A 256 1.49 9.26 2.40
N LYS A 257 0.47 9.06 1.55
CA LYS A 257 -0.08 10.11 0.68
C LYS A 257 -0.71 11.25 1.47
N HIS A 258 -1.43 10.95 2.55
CA HIS A 258 -2.01 11.93 3.47
C HIS A 258 -0.92 12.78 4.16
N ILE A 259 0.13 12.14 4.68
CA ILE A 259 1.26 12.85 5.29
C ILE A 259 1.91 13.80 4.28
N LEU A 260 2.21 13.32 3.07
CA LEU A 260 2.82 14.14 2.02
C LEU A 260 1.91 15.31 1.61
N LEU A 261 0.63 15.06 1.35
CA LEU A 261 -0.32 16.11 0.99
C LEU A 261 -0.44 17.16 2.10
N SER A 262 -0.65 16.72 3.35
CA SER A 262 -0.81 17.62 4.49
C SER A 262 0.43 18.50 4.73
N ALA A 263 1.63 17.95 4.51
CA ALA A 263 2.89 18.69 4.63
C ALA A 263 3.08 19.71 3.49
N GLU A 264 2.70 19.36 2.25
CA GLU A 264 2.77 20.31 1.13
C GLU A 264 1.69 21.40 1.22
N ILE A 265 0.48 21.07 1.72
CA ILE A 265 -0.54 22.08 2.05
C ILE A 265 0.04 23.08 3.06
N ALA A 266 0.66 22.58 4.15
CA ALA A 266 1.28 23.44 5.16
C ALA A 266 2.41 24.34 4.60
N ARG A 267 3.12 23.90 3.56
CA ARG A 267 4.25 24.64 2.96
C ARG A 267 3.82 25.65 1.90
N SER A 268 2.69 25.43 1.24
CA SER A 268 2.31 26.16 0.02
C SER A 268 1.93 27.62 0.27
N GLY A 269 1.36 27.96 1.42
CA GLY A 269 0.97 29.31 1.80
C GLY A 269 1.66 29.81 3.08
N ARG A 270 1.79 31.13 3.21
CA ARG A 270 2.60 31.79 4.26
C ARG A 270 1.83 32.35 5.45
N ALA A 271 0.50 32.29 5.45
CA ALA A 271 -0.33 32.86 6.51
C ALA A 271 -1.51 31.94 6.85
N ASP A 272 -1.80 31.86 8.15
CA ASP A 272 -3.05 31.30 8.67
C ASP A 272 -4.24 32.11 8.13
N GLY A 273 -5.39 31.47 7.96
CA GLY A 273 -6.55 32.12 7.34
C GLY A 273 -7.77 31.22 7.23
N ASP A 274 -8.71 31.62 6.36
CA ASP A 274 -9.88 30.82 6.06
C ASP A 274 -9.49 29.55 5.28
N ALA A 275 -10.01 28.40 5.72
CA ALA A 275 -9.67 27.10 5.13
C ALA A 275 -10.13 26.97 3.68
N GLY A 276 -11.31 27.50 3.35
CA GLY A 276 -11.87 27.40 2.00
C GLY A 276 -11.07 28.24 1.00
N GLU A 277 -10.75 29.48 1.38
CA GLU A 277 -9.93 30.37 0.55
C GLU A 277 -8.50 29.83 0.36
N TYR A 278 -7.87 29.37 1.44
CA TYR A 278 -6.53 28.84 1.37
C TYR A 278 -6.43 27.60 0.47
N LEU A 279 -7.37 26.65 0.61
CA LEU A 279 -7.38 25.43 -0.20
C LEU A 279 -7.67 25.74 -1.67
N ARG A 280 -8.57 26.69 -1.96
CA ARG A 280 -8.83 27.15 -3.34
C ARG A 280 -7.56 27.63 -4.04
N GLU A 281 -6.74 28.42 -3.34
CA GLU A 281 -5.54 29.01 -3.93
C GLU A 281 -4.36 28.03 -4.05
N ASN A 282 -4.22 27.12 -3.08
CA ASN A 282 -2.96 26.38 -2.89
C ASN A 282 -3.08 24.86 -3.10
N LEU A 283 -4.27 24.26 -3.06
CA LEU A 283 -4.42 22.80 -3.03
C LEU A 283 -3.91 22.13 -4.31
N ALA A 284 -4.13 22.73 -5.49
CA ALA A 284 -3.68 22.16 -6.75
C ALA A 284 -2.15 22.05 -6.81
N ALA A 285 -1.44 23.13 -6.47
CA ALA A 285 0.02 23.16 -6.41
C ALA A 285 0.57 22.21 -5.32
N ALA A 286 -0.07 22.18 -4.15
CA ALA A 286 0.28 21.27 -3.06
C ALA A 286 0.14 19.79 -3.49
N LEU A 287 -0.94 19.46 -4.21
CA LEU A 287 -1.18 18.11 -4.72
C LEU A 287 -0.11 17.67 -5.72
N ASP A 288 0.28 18.55 -6.66
CA ASP A 288 1.33 18.24 -7.63
C ASP A 288 2.67 18.01 -6.95
N CYS A 289 3.05 18.89 -6.00
CA CYS A 289 4.24 18.71 -5.17
C CYS A 289 4.21 17.40 -4.38
N ALA A 290 3.07 17.05 -3.78
CA ALA A 290 2.91 15.82 -3.00
C ALA A 290 3.02 14.57 -3.89
N LYS A 291 2.44 14.60 -5.10
CA LYS A 291 2.59 13.54 -6.11
C LYS A 291 4.05 13.36 -6.52
N ILE A 292 4.77 14.45 -6.76
CA ILE A 292 6.21 14.42 -7.09
C ILE A 292 7.02 13.84 -5.92
N ALA A 293 6.78 14.31 -4.69
CA ALA A 293 7.45 13.82 -3.50
C ALA A 293 7.21 12.32 -3.27
N TYR A 294 5.97 11.86 -3.50
CA TYR A 294 5.64 10.44 -3.45
C TYR A 294 6.40 9.63 -4.52
N GLN A 295 6.43 10.11 -5.77
CA GLN A 295 7.19 9.48 -6.85
C GLN A 295 8.69 9.42 -6.54
N MET A 296 9.26 10.47 -5.95
CA MET A 296 10.66 10.49 -5.51
C MET A 296 10.91 9.47 -4.40
N ALA A 297 10.07 9.41 -3.37
CA ALA A 297 10.20 8.45 -2.27
C ALA A 297 10.12 6.99 -2.76
N VAL A 298 9.17 6.69 -3.65
CA VAL A 298 9.05 5.36 -4.27
C VAL A 298 10.29 5.04 -5.12
N SER A 299 10.81 6.02 -5.87
CA SER A 299 12.01 5.86 -6.68
C SER A 299 13.27 5.64 -5.85
N GLU A 300 13.42 6.33 -4.72
CA GLU A 300 14.55 6.17 -3.80
C GLU A 300 14.54 4.78 -3.16
N ILE A 301 13.38 4.32 -2.68
CA ILE A 301 13.20 2.94 -2.19
C ILE A 301 13.56 1.92 -3.28
N THR A 302 13.15 2.18 -4.53
CA THR A 302 13.47 1.30 -5.67
C THR A 302 14.97 1.31 -5.99
N LYS A 303 15.63 2.47 -5.89
CA LYS A 303 17.08 2.60 -6.11
C LYS A 303 17.88 1.88 -5.03
N ASP A 304 17.50 2.01 -3.76
CA ASP A 304 18.17 1.35 -2.64
C ASP A 304 17.99 -0.17 -2.69
N THR A 305 16.80 -0.64 -3.09
CA THR A 305 16.56 -2.08 -3.30
C THR A 305 17.36 -2.64 -4.48
N LEU A 306 17.46 -1.91 -5.60
CA LEU A 306 18.32 -2.33 -6.72
C LEU A 306 19.81 -2.30 -6.34
N LYS A 307 20.25 -1.31 -5.56
CA LYS A 307 21.62 -1.22 -5.08
C LYS A 307 21.96 -2.37 -4.14
N SER A 308 21.09 -2.68 -3.17
CA SER A 308 21.31 -3.80 -2.25
C SER A 308 21.32 -5.15 -2.99
N LEU A 309 20.49 -5.32 -4.02
CA LEU A 309 20.54 -6.48 -4.91
C LEU A 309 21.86 -6.56 -5.70
N GLY A 310 22.37 -5.40 -6.17
CA GLY A 310 23.67 -5.30 -6.84
C GLY A 310 24.83 -5.67 -5.94
N ASP A 311 24.85 -5.12 -4.72
CA ASP A 311 25.84 -5.42 -3.69
C ASP A 311 25.80 -6.91 -3.29
N LEU A 312 24.59 -7.50 -3.21
CA LEU A 312 24.41 -8.93 -2.96
C LEU A 312 25.04 -9.79 -4.07
N ARG A 313 24.75 -9.51 -5.35
CA ARG A 313 25.35 -10.25 -6.47
C ARG A 313 26.87 -10.15 -6.49
N LYS A 314 27.42 -8.97 -6.18
CA LYS A 314 28.86 -8.75 -6.08
C LYS A 314 29.47 -9.58 -4.94
N ALA A 315 28.86 -9.54 -3.75
CA ALA A 315 29.30 -10.32 -2.60
C ALA A 315 29.29 -11.83 -2.89
N VAL A 316 28.21 -12.36 -3.49
CA VAL A 316 28.11 -13.76 -3.92
C VAL A 316 29.22 -14.13 -4.91
N THR A 317 29.50 -13.25 -5.88
CA THR A 317 30.56 -13.48 -6.87
C THR A 317 31.94 -13.50 -6.22
N GLU A 318 32.22 -12.59 -5.28
CA GLU A 318 33.46 -12.55 -4.53
C GLU A 318 33.64 -13.78 -3.63
N GLU A 319 32.59 -14.23 -2.94
CA GLU A 319 32.61 -15.47 -2.14
C GLU A 319 32.88 -16.69 -3.01
N THR A 320 32.19 -16.81 -4.15
CA THR A 320 32.39 -17.90 -5.12
C THR A 320 33.83 -17.92 -5.65
N SER A 321 34.41 -16.75 -5.93
CA SER A 321 35.83 -16.63 -6.34
C SER A 321 36.77 -17.09 -5.24
N LYS A 322 36.57 -16.67 -3.98
CA LYS A 322 37.41 -17.09 -2.84
C LYS A 322 37.33 -18.59 -2.59
N ALA A 323 36.14 -19.18 -2.69
CA ALA A 323 35.95 -20.62 -2.56
C ALA A 323 36.64 -21.39 -3.70
N THR A 324 36.57 -20.86 -4.92
CA THR A 324 37.28 -21.42 -6.10
C THR A 324 38.80 -21.33 -5.92
N ASP A 325 39.33 -20.20 -5.42
CA ASP A 325 40.76 -20.03 -5.15
C ASP A 325 41.26 -20.99 -4.06
N ALA A 326 40.50 -21.16 -2.98
CA ALA A 326 40.81 -22.15 -1.94
C ALA A 326 40.84 -23.58 -2.52
N THR A 327 39.92 -23.90 -3.44
CA THR A 327 39.90 -25.19 -4.14
C THR A 327 41.15 -25.38 -5.01
N ARG A 328 41.54 -24.35 -5.75
CA ARG A 328 42.76 -24.38 -6.58
C ARG A 328 44.01 -24.56 -5.73
N GLN A 329 44.10 -23.87 -4.60
CA GLN A 329 45.22 -23.99 -3.66
C GLN A 329 45.32 -25.39 -3.06
N ALA A 330 44.21 -25.97 -2.62
CA ALA A 330 44.17 -27.34 -2.12
C ALA A 330 44.61 -28.35 -3.19
N THR A 331 44.12 -28.19 -4.42
CA THR A 331 44.48 -29.06 -5.56
C THR A 331 45.97 -28.98 -5.88
N ALA A 332 46.53 -27.76 -5.92
CA ALA A 332 47.95 -27.54 -6.16
C ALA A 332 48.84 -28.14 -5.05
N ALA A 333 48.44 -28.01 -3.78
CA ALA A 333 49.15 -28.61 -2.66
C ALA A 333 49.20 -30.14 -2.78
N ILE A 334 48.05 -30.78 -3.10
CA ILE A 334 47.97 -32.23 -3.31
C ILE A 334 48.86 -32.66 -4.49
N ALA A 335 48.79 -31.99 -5.64
CA ALA A 335 49.61 -32.30 -6.81
C ALA A 335 51.11 -32.16 -6.53
N THR A 336 51.50 -31.13 -5.77
CA THR A 336 52.88 -30.90 -5.37
C THR A 336 53.37 -32.03 -4.46
N ALA A 337 52.57 -32.43 -3.47
CA ALA A 337 52.92 -33.52 -2.57
C ALA A 337 53.02 -34.88 -3.31
N LEU A 338 52.16 -35.14 -4.29
CA LEU A 338 52.27 -36.32 -5.17
C LEU A 338 53.57 -36.30 -5.99
N THR A 339 53.93 -35.16 -6.56
CA THR A 339 55.16 -35.00 -7.35
C THR A 339 56.40 -35.23 -6.50
N VAL A 340 56.43 -34.67 -5.28
CA VAL A 340 57.49 -34.90 -4.30
C VAL A 340 57.57 -36.39 -3.94
N GLY A 341 56.43 -37.04 -3.71
CA GLY A 341 56.37 -38.48 -3.43
C GLY A 341 56.99 -39.33 -4.56
N LEU A 342 56.60 -39.08 -5.81
CA LEU A 342 57.18 -39.78 -6.97
C LEU A 342 58.68 -39.53 -7.11
N GLY A 343 59.14 -38.29 -6.89
CA GLY A 343 60.55 -37.93 -6.92
C GLY A 343 61.38 -38.68 -5.86
N LEU A 344 60.84 -38.86 -4.67
CA LEU A 344 61.50 -39.61 -3.59
C LEU A 344 61.59 -41.11 -3.90
N ILE A 345 60.57 -41.70 -4.53
CA ILE A 345 60.63 -43.11 -5.00
C ILE A 345 61.76 -43.26 -6.02
N ALA A 346 61.80 -42.39 -7.04
CA ALA A 346 62.83 -42.42 -8.07
C ALA A 346 64.24 -42.24 -7.47
N ALA A 347 64.41 -41.29 -6.55
CA ALA A 347 65.67 -41.04 -5.88
C ALA A 347 66.16 -42.24 -5.04
N ARG A 348 65.24 -42.95 -4.38
CA ARG A 348 65.54 -44.18 -3.62
C ARG A 348 65.93 -45.36 -4.52
N LEU A 349 65.41 -45.41 -5.74
CA LEU A 349 65.78 -46.42 -6.74
C LEU A 349 67.19 -46.16 -7.32
N THR A 350 67.58 -44.88 -7.48
CA THR A 350 68.85 -44.51 -8.12
C THR A 350 70.01 -44.28 -7.14
N VAL A 351 69.72 -43.93 -5.88
CA VAL A 351 70.71 -43.54 -4.86
C VAL A 351 70.36 -44.19 -3.52
N GLN A 352 71.38 -44.63 -2.76
CA GLN A 352 71.21 -45.18 -1.40
C GLN A 352 70.92 -44.08 -0.36
N ILE A 353 69.77 -43.41 -0.48
CA ILE A 353 69.31 -42.38 0.46
C ILE A 353 68.80 -43.03 1.75
N ASN A 354 69.16 -42.52 2.92
CA ASN A 354 68.68 -43.02 4.21
C ASN A 354 67.13 -43.03 4.28
N PRO A 355 66.47 -44.17 4.57
CA PRO A 355 65.02 -44.28 4.69
C PRO A 355 64.38 -43.31 5.69
N TYR A 356 65.08 -42.97 6.78
CA TYR A 356 64.58 -42.02 7.78
C TYR A 356 64.41 -40.60 7.21
N LEU A 357 65.28 -40.18 6.28
CA LEU A 357 65.18 -38.88 5.59
C LEU A 357 63.95 -38.83 4.68
N ILE A 358 63.63 -39.92 3.98
CA ILE A 358 62.43 -40.02 3.13
C ILE A 358 61.16 -39.93 3.98
N ALA A 359 61.12 -40.61 5.13
CA ALA A 359 60.00 -40.55 6.05
C ALA A 359 59.77 -39.13 6.61
N VAL A 360 60.85 -38.42 6.96
CA VAL A 360 60.76 -37.02 7.43
C VAL A 360 60.23 -36.10 6.33
N VAL A 361 60.77 -36.18 5.11
CA VAL A 361 60.31 -35.31 3.99
C VAL A 361 58.86 -35.60 3.63
N MET A 362 58.45 -36.87 3.59
CA MET A 362 57.05 -37.24 3.35
C MET A 362 56.13 -36.80 4.48
N GLY A 363 56.57 -36.86 5.74
CA GLY A 363 55.84 -36.34 6.89
C GLY A 363 55.60 -34.83 6.78
N VAL A 364 56.61 -34.06 6.37
CA VAL A 364 56.49 -32.61 6.17
C VAL A 364 55.56 -32.29 4.99
N ALA A 365 55.70 -32.99 3.86
CA ALA A 365 54.85 -32.78 2.69
C ALA A 365 53.37 -33.12 2.96
N PHE A 366 53.12 -34.23 3.67
CA PHE A 366 51.78 -34.62 4.09
C PHE A 366 51.19 -33.64 5.10
N GLY A 367 51.98 -33.24 6.12
CA GLY A 367 51.57 -32.28 7.13
C GLY A 367 51.21 -30.91 6.55
N TYR A 368 51.99 -30.41 5.59
CA TYR A 368 51.68 -29.16 4.87
C TYR A 368 50.37 -29.26 4.08
N THR A 369 50.15 -30.38 3.38
CA THR A 369 48.93 -30.60 2.61
C THR A 369 47.70 -30.71 3.52
N LEU A 370 47.82 -31.42 4.64
CA LEU A 370 46.79 -31.52 5.67
C LEU A 370 46.42 -30.14 6.24
N MET A 371 47.43 -29.31 6.56
CA MET A 371 47.24 -27.95 7.06
C MET A 371 46.51 -27.08 6.03
N SER A 372 46.89 -27.16 4.75
CA SER A 372 46.26 -26.40 3.66
C SER A 372 44.79 -26.78 3.46
N VAL A 373 44.49 -28.09 3.45
CA VAL A 373 43.11 -28.60 3.33
C VAL A 373 42.27 -28.23 4.55
N TRP A 374 42.84 -28.35 5.75
CA TRP A 374 42.14 -28.02 6.99
C TRP A 374 41.81 -26.52 7.09
N SER A 375 42.76 -25.66 6.71
CA SER A 375 42.56 -24.22 6.61
C SER A 375 41.42 -23.87 5.64
N GLY A 376 41.42 -24.48 4.44
CA GLY A 376 40.35 -24.27 3.46
C GLY A 376 38.97 -24.73 3.96
N ARG A 377 38.89 -25.86 4.67
CA ARG A 377 37.63 -26.32 5.30
C ARG A 377 37.14 -25.37 6.39
N LYS A 378 38.05 -24.86 7.23
CA LYS A 378 37.70 -23.89 8.27
C LYS A 378 37.24 -22.56 7.70
N PHE A 379 37.86 -22.12 6.62
CA PHE A 379 37.43 -20.93 5.90
C PHE A 379 35.99 -21.06 5.39
N ILE A 380 35.65 -22.18 4.74
CA ILE A 380 34.27 -22.44 4.26
C ILE A 380 33.25 -22.52 5.41
N GLN A 381 33.59 -23.20 6.51
CA GLN A 381 32.70 -23.26 7.68
C GLN A 381 32.39 -21.87 8.25
N ILE A 382 33.40 -21.00 8.36
CA ILE A 382 33.21 -19.64 8.84
C ILE A 382 32.30 -18.84 7.90
N GLN A 383 32.45 -19.03 6.58
CA GLN A 383 31.56 -18.39 5.58
C GLN A 383 30.11 -18.88 5.69
N GLN A 384 29.89 -20.18 5.93
CA GLN A 384 28.54 -20.72 6.15
C GLN A 384 27.86 -20.10 7.39
N THR A 385 28.56 -20.01 8.52
CA THR A 385 28.02 -19.39 9.75
C THR A 385 27.72 -17.90 9.56
N LEU A 386 28.60 -17.17 8.87
CA LEU A 386 28.34 -15.77 8.50
C LEU A 386 27.10 -15.66 7.59
N ARG A 387 26.89 -16.57 6.65
CA ARG A 387 25.72 -16.55 5.77
C ARG A 387 24.41 -16.69 6.53
N GLU A 388 24.35 -17.62 7.49
CA GLU A 388 23.17 -17.84 8.35
C GLU A 388 22.83 -16.59 9.21
N GLU A 389 23.82 -15.84 9.68
CA GLU A 389 23.60 -14.60 10.44
C GLU A 389 23.11 -13.42 9.58
N TRP A 390 23.46 -13.38 8.30
CA TRP A 390 23.10 -12.29 7.38
C TRP A 390 21.75 -12.50 6.68
N GLN A 391 21.37 -13.75 6.47
CA GLN A 391 20.11 -14.19 5.86
C GLN A 391 18.84 -13.46 6.41
N PRO A 392 18.63 -13.31 7.74
CA PRO A 392 17.46 -12.60 8.26
C PRO A 392 17.41 -11.09 7.95
N LYS A 393 18.56 -10.44 7.70
CA LYS A 393 18.60 -9.02 7.36
C LYS A 393 18.16 -8.75 5.92
N LEU A 394 18.30 -9.74 5.05
CA LEU A 394 17.94 -9.68 3.62
C LEU A 394 16.49 -10.10 3.34
N TYR A 395 15.87 -10.88 4.23
CA TYR A 395 14.47 -11.31 4.11
C TYR A 395 13.44 -10.18 4.08
N ARG A 396 13.82 -8.96 4.50
CA ARG A 396 12.95 -7.78 4.33
C ARG A 396 12.68 -7.43 2.86
N TYR A 397 13.50 -7.90 1.93
CA TYR A 397 13.48 -7.46 0.53
C TYR A 397 13.40 -8.60 -0.50
N LEU A 398 13.57 -9.86 -0.08
CA LEU A 398 13.63 -10.99 -1.00
C LEU A 398 12.94 -12.22 -0.40
N SER A 399 12.16 -12.93 -1.21
CA SER A 399 11.53 -14.18 -0.80
C SER A 399 12.56 -15.30 -0.60
N VAL A 400 12.21 -16.33 0.19
CA VAL A 400 13.10 -17.48 0.49
C VAL A 400 13.52 -18.20 -0.79
N ASP A 401 12.60 -18.36 -1.73
CA ASP A 401 12.83 -19.07 -2.99
C ASP A 401 13.81 -18.31 -3.91
N GLU A 402 13.66 -17.00 -4.00
CA GLU A 402 14.58 -16.15 -4.77
C GLU A 402 15.97 -16.07 -4.14
N PHE A 403 16.05 -16.09 -2.81
CA PHE A 403 17.33 -16.12 -2.09
C PHE A 403 18.10 -17.42 -2.37
N ASN A 404 17.42 -18.57 -2.25
CA ASN A 404 18.05 -19.87 -2.51
C ASN A 404 18.56 -19.97 -3.95
N LYS A 405 17.75 -19.52 -4.92
CA LYS A 405 18.14 -19.55 -6.34
C LYS A 405 19.32 -18.63 -6.67
N MET A 406 19.46 -17.48 -6.00
CA MET A 406 20.53 -16.51 -6.31
C MET A 406 21.80 -16.70 -5.48
N VAL A 407 21.69 -17.28 -4.28
CA VAL A 407 22.79 -17.32 -3.28
C VAL A 407 23.02 -18.75 -2.78
N GLY A 408 21.96 -19.43 -2.35
CA GLY A 408 22.05 -20.74 -1.70
C GLY A 408 22.61 -21.83 -2.62
N ASP A 409 21.95 -22.05 -3.75
CA ASP A 409 22.27 -23.15 -4.66
C ASP A 409 23.68 -23.01 -5.27
N PRO A 410 24.08 -21.85 -5.86
CA PRO A 410 25.38 -21.72 -6.53
C PRO A 410 26.56 -21.91 -5.57
N ILE A 411 26.46 -21.41 -4.33
CA ILE A 411 27.57 -21.51 -3.39
C ILE A 411 27.63 -22.90 -2.76
N SER A 412 26.47 -23.55 -2.52
CA SER A 412 26.43 -24.93 -2.02
C SER A 412 27.07 -25.92 -3.00
N GLU A 413 26.91 -25.72 -4.31
CA GLU A 413 27.55 -26.55 -5.34
C GLU A 413 29.09 -26.45 -5.27
N VAL A 414 29.64 -25.25 -5.04
CA VAL A 414 31.09 -25.05 -4.92
C VAL A 414 31.63 -25.63 -3.61
N GLU A 415 30.91 -25.47 -2.50
CA GLU A 415 31.29 -26.02 -1.19
C GLU A 415 31.28 -27.57 -1.20
N THR A 416 30.29 -28.18 -1.87
CA THR A 416 30.21 -29.64 -2.02
C THR A 416 31.31 -30.19 -2.94
N LEU A 417 31.69 -29.48 -4.00
CA LEU A 417 32.83 -29.83 -4.83
C LEU A 417 34.15 -29.74 -4.04
N PHE A 418 34.39 -28.66 -3.30
CA PHE A 418 35.59 -28.50 -2.49
C PHE A 418 35.72 -29.61 -1.43
N SER A 419 34.64 -29.91 -0.71
CA SER A 419 34.66 -30.93 0.36
C SER A 419 34.93 -32.33 -0.19
N ARG A 420 34.37 -32.68 -1.36
CA ARG A 420 34.66 -33.92 -2.08
C ARG A 420 36.12 -33.98 -2.54
N VAL A 421 36.59 -32.99 -3.30
CA VAL A 421 37.97 -32.99 -3.84
C VAL A 421 39.01 -33.03 -2.72
N SER A 422 38.82 -32.22 -1.68
CA SER A 422 39.73 -32.18 -0.53
C SER A 422 39.67 -33.46 0.32
N GLY A 423 38.52 -34.12 0.41
CA GLY A 423 38.36 -35.39 1.14
C GLY A 423 39.05 -36.55 0.43
N TRP A 424 38.72 -36.74 -0.85
CA TRP A 424 39.27 -37.82 -1.65
C TRP A 424 40.76 -37.62 -1.90
N GLY A 425 41.19 -36.40 -2.24
CA GLY A 425 42.59 -36.09 -2.50
C GLY A 425 43.50 -36.22 -1.28
N LEU A 426 43.01 -35.89 -0.08
CA LEU A 426 43.78 -36.10 1.14
C LEU A 426 43.88 -37.59 1.50
N ALA A 427 42.81 -38.36 1.29
CA ALA A 427 42.80 -39.80 1.52
C ALA A 427 43.75 -40.53 0.57
N THR A 428 43.73 -40.22 -0.73
CA THR A 428 44.65 -40.82 -1.70
C THR A 428 46.10 -40.46 -1.41
N LEU A 429 46.38 -39.20 -1.06
CA LEU A 429 47.72 -38.76 -0.66
C LEU A 429 48.21 -39.52 0.59
N GLY A 430 47.34 -39.72 1.58
CA GLY A 430 47.67 -40.47 2.79
C GLY A 430 48.07 -41.91 2.47
N ILE A 431 47.28 -42.60 1.65
CA ILE A 431 47.57 -43.97 1.20
C ILE A 431 48.93 -44.04 0.47
N ILE A 432 49.17 -43.11 -0.47
CA ILE A 432 50.41 -43.05 -1.23
C ILE A 432 51.61 -42.75 -0.32
N ALA A 433 51.47 -41.80 0.60
CA ALA A 433 52.54 -41.47 1.54
C ALA A 433 52.91 -42.65 2.43
N THR A 434 51.92 -43.38 2.95
CA THR A 434 52.15 -44.61 3.72
C THR A 434 52.84 -45.68 2.87
N ALA A 435 52.40 -45.90 1.64
CA ALA A 435 53.02 -46.86 0.72
C ALA A 435 54.48 -46.52 0.41
N ILE A 436 54.81 -45.23 0.21
CA ILE A 436 56.18 -44.75 -0.03
C ILE A 436 57.07 -45.00 1.17
N VAL A 437 56.58 -44.73 2.38
CA VAL A 437 57.35 -45.00 3.61
C VAL A 437 57.60 -46.49 3.77
N ILE A 438 56.57 -47.33 3.59
CA ILE A 438 56.74 -48.80 3.64
C ILE A 438 57.76 -49.26 2.60
N PHE A 439 57.67 -48.76 1.37
CA PHE A 439 58.62 -49.07 0.30
C PHE A 439 60.06 -48.65 0.66
N ALA A 440 60.26 -47.47 1.24
CA ALA A 440 61.58 -46.99 1.64
C ALA A 440 62.28 -47.91 2.66
N PHE A 441 61.51 -48.52 3.58
CA PHE A 441 62.01 -49.44 4.59
C PHE A 441 62.14 -50.90 4.12
N THR A 442 61.33 -51.34 3.17
CA THR A 442 61.32 -52.73 2.66
C THR A 442 62.23 -52.94 1.45
N TYR A 443 62.54 -51.89 0.70
CA TYR A 443 63.43 -51.95 -0.46
C TYR A 443 64.89 -52.11 -0.04
N VAL A 444 65.45 -53.27 -0.35
CA VAL A 444 66.88 -53.58 -0.22
C VAL A 444 67.54 -53.39 -1.60
N PRO A 445 68.46 -52.44 -1.77
CA PRO A 445 69.16 -52.27 -3.03
C PRO A 445 69.99 -53.53 -3.35
N PRO A 446 70.08 -53.97 -4.62
CA PRO A 446 70.91 -55.11 -4.98
C PRO A 446 72.37 -54.85 -4.57
N THR A 447 72.89 -55.66 -3.67
CA THR A 447 74.32 -55.68 -3.31
C THR A 447 75.12 -56.07 -4.56
N GLY A 448 76.18 -55.32 -4.87
CA GLY A 448 77.03 -55.49 -6.05
C GLY A 448 77.88 -56.77 -6.07
N SER A 449 77.30 -57.92 -5.79
CA SER A 449 77.92 -59.25 -5.89
C SER A 449 77.40 -60.08 -7.06
N ASP A 450 76.97 -59.42 -8.15
CA ASP A 450 76.63 -60.06 -9.43
C ASP A 450 77.60 -59.64 -10.56
N ILE A 451 78.82 -59.20 -10.21
CA ILE A 451 79.94 -59.23 -11.16
C ILE A 451 80.62 -60.60 -11.01
N SER A 452 80.15 -61.51 -11.85
CA SER A 452 80.71 -62.84 -12.09
C SER A 452 82.25 -62.81 -12.25
N ALA A 453 82.96 -63.47 -11.33
CA ALA A 453 84.24 -64.08 -11.62
C ALA A 453 84.06 -65.60 -11.59
N PRO A 454 84.35 -66.29 -12.71
CA PRO A 454 85.24 -67.46 -12.63
C PRO A 454 86.10 -67.55 -13.92
N VAL A 455 87.25 -68.22 -14.05
CA VAL A 455 87.73 -69.52 -13.59
C VAL A 455 89.26 -69.50 -13.78
N ALA A 456 90.04 -69.99 -12.80
CA ALA A 456 91.43 -70.41 -13.03
C ALA A 456 91.47 -71.85 -13.57
N PRO A 457 92.24 -72.20 -14.62
CA PRO A 457 92.40 -73.58 -15.04
C PRO A 457 93.52 -74.28 -14.26
N ARG A 458 93.20 -75.49 -13.79
CA ARG A 458 94.10 -76.50 -13.22
C ARG A 458 95.11 -77.03 -14.25
N GLU A 459 96.29 -77.38 -13.74
CA GLU A 459 97.31 -78.19 -14.39
C GLU A 459 96.79 -79.54 -14.90
N GLY A 460 97.32 -79.98 -16.04
CA GLY A 460 97.20 -81.33 -16.58
C GLY A 460 98.43 -81.70 -17.41
N LEU A 461 99.02 -82.85 -17.08
CA LEU A 461 100.19 -83.49 -17.69
C LEU A 461 100.20 -83.50 -19.24
N LYS A 462 101.30 -83.06 -19.85
CA LYS A 462 102.30 -83.92 -20.53
C LYS A 462 103.53 -83.11 -20.93
#